data_AF-A0A485LDW3-F1
#
_entry.id   AF-A0A485LDW3-F1
#
_cell.length_a   1.000
_cell.length_b   1.000
_cell.length_c   1.000
_cell.angle_alpha   90.00
_cell.angle_beta   90.00
_cell.angle_gamma   90.00
#
_symmetry.space_group_name_H-M   'P 1'
#
loop_
_entity.id
_entity.type
_entity.pdbx_description
1 polymer ?
#
loop_
_entity_poly.entity_id
_entity_poly.type
_entity_poly.pdbx_seq_one_letter_code
_entity_poly.pdbx_strand_id
1 'polypeptide(L)'
;MSRALLHQAKVVILDEATAAIDHETDQLLQKVIREEFAPSTVLTIAHRLDTVLDYDRIMVLDQGELVQCDTPEALIGQGNGIFYEMIVEGGYADRLKKRE
;
A
#
# COMPACT_ATOMS: atom_id res chain seq x y z
N MET A 1 6.00 12.36 -9.95
CA MET A 1 4.56 12.09 -10.18
C MET A 1 4.03 12.75 -11.45
N SER A 2 4.07 14.09 -11.60
CA SER A 2 3.51 14.78 -12.78
C SER A 2 4.02 14.25 -14.13
N ARG A 3 5.31 13.93 -14.23
CA ARG A 3 5.89 13.30 -15.45
C ARG A 3 5.31 11.91 -15.75
N ALA A 4 5.03 11.10 -14.74
CA ALA A 4 4.44 9.77 -14.93
C ALA A 4 2.99 9.88 -15.40
N LEU A 5 2.23 10.83 -14.84
CA LEU A 5 0.84 11.11 -15.23
C LEU A 5 0.78 11.54 -16.71
N LEU A 6 1.67 12.46 -17.11
CA LEU A 6 1.74 12.95 -18.49
C LEU A 6 2.16 11.87 -19.50
N HIS A 7 2.91 10.85 -19.08
CA HIS A 7 3.46 9.84 -19.97
C HIS A 7 2.58 8.58 -20.08
N GLN A 8 1.47 8.50 -19.33
CA GLN A 8 0.58 7.33 -19.30
C GLN A 8 1.37 6.00 -19.24
N ALA A 9 2.34 5.95 -18.32
CA ALA A 9 3.25 4.82 -18.23
C ALA A 9 2.50 3.55 -17.82
N LYS A 10 2.65 2.46 -18.58
CA LYS A 10 1.99 1.17 -18.30
C LYS A 10 2.40 0.54 -16.97
N VAL A 11 3.60 0.87 -16.48
CA VAL A 11 4.13 0.45 -15.19
C VAL A 11 4.67 1.68 -14.47
N VAL A 12 4.19 1.91 -13.26
CA VAL A 12 4.57 3.04 -12.40
C VAL A 12 5.15 2.47 -11.12
N ILE A 13 6.37 2.89 -10.79
CA ILE A 13 7.01 2.55 -9.52
C ILE A 13 7.03 3.81 -8.66
N LEU A 14 6.45 3.71 -7.47
CA LEU A 14 6.36 4.78 -6.48
C LEU A 14 7.15 4.41 -5.24
N ASP A 15 7.90 5.38 -4.73
CA ASP A 15 8.61 5.28 -3.46
C ASP A 15 7.93 6.26 -2.49
N GLU A 16 7.39 5.76 -1.38
CA GLU A 16 6.60 6.54 -0.41
C GLU A 16 7.51 7.41 0.47
N ALA A 17 8.24 8.34 -0.17
CA ALA A 17 9.09 9.33 0.48
C ALA A 17 8.33 10.66 0.69
N THR A 18 7.16 10.63 1.33
CA THR A 18 6.28 11.80 1.53
C THR A 18 6.49 12.50 2.88
N ALA A 19 7.74 12.53 3.38
CA ALA A 19 8.10 13.03 4.71
C ALA A 19 7.70 14.49 5.02
N ALA A 20 7.30 15.28 4.01
CA ALA A 20 6.86 16.67 4.15
C ALA A 20 5.35 16.89 3.89
N ILE A 21 4.58 15.82 3.62
CA ILE A 21 3.16 15.89 3.30
C ILE A 21 2.36 15.40 4.51
N ASP A 22 1.31 16.14 4.88
CA ASP A 22 0.40 15.73 5.94
C ASP A 22 -0.41 14.48 5.54
N HIS A 23 -0.95 13.78 6.53
CA HIS A 23 -1.62 12.49 6.30
C HIS A 23 -2.84 12.58 5.37
N GLU A 24 -3.62 13.66 5.44
CA GLU A 24 -4.84 13.82 4.66
C GLU A 24 -4.50 14.07 3.18
N THR A 25 -3.52 14.94 2.93
CA THR A 25 -3.03 15.20 1.57
C THR A 25 -2.38 13.96 0.95
N ASP A 26 -1.64 13.18 1.72
CA ASP A 26 -1.00 11.94 1.26
C ASP A 26 -2.04 10.89 0.85
N GLN A 27 -3.10 10.71 1.65
CA GLN A 27 -4.23 9.83 1.30
C GLN A 27 -4.94 10.27 0.02
N LEU A 28 -5.22 11.57 -0.13
CA LEU A 28 -5.85 12.11 -1.32
C LEU A 28 -4.97 11.88 -2.56
N LEU A 29 -3.67 12.13 -2.43
CA LEU A 29 -2.70 11.94 -3.50
C LEU A 29 -2.65 10.46 -3.94
N GLN A 30 -2.57 9.53 -2.99
CA GLN A 30 -2.58 8.09 -3.27
C GLN A 30 -3.88 7.65 -3.95
N LYS A 31 -5.02 8.23 -3.56
CA LYS A 31 -6.30 7.96 -4.22
C LYS A 31 -6.30 8.46 -5.67
N VAL A 32 -5.86 9.70 -5.91
CA VAL A 32 -5.78 10.27 -7.26
C VAL A 32 -4.83 9.46 -8.14
N ILE A 33 -3.67 9.04 -7.62
CA ILE A 33 -2.74 8.17 -8.33
C ILE A 33 -3.43 6.86 -8.75
N ARG A 34 -4.15 6.20 -7.83
CA ARG A 34 -4.85 4.95 -8.16
C ARG A 34 -5.93 5.14 -9.22
N GLU A 35 -6.69 6.23 -9.15
CA GLU A 35 -7.74 6.53 -10.13
C GLU A 35 -7.15 6.84 -11.52
N GLU A 36 -6.15 7.71 -11.59
CA GLU A 36 -5.52 8.13 -12.85
C GLU A 36 -4.68 7.01 -13.49
N PHE A 37 -4.06 6.16 -12.66
CA PHE A 37 -3.26 5.02 -13.11
C PHE A 37 -4.02 3.68 -13.08
N ALA A 38 -5.35 3.68 -12.92
CA ALA A 38 -6.18 2.47 -13.01
C ALA A 38 -5.88 1.57 -14.25
N PRO A 39 -5.57 2.09 -15.45
CA PRO A 39 -5.21 1.24 -16.59
C PRO A 39 -3.75 0.73 -16.58
N SER A 40 -2.95 1.09 -15.57
CA SER A 40 -1.52 0.81 -15.46
C SER A 40 -1.21 -0.02 -14.21
N THR A 41 -0.09 -0.73 -14.22
CA THR A 41 0.38 -1.43 -13.02
C THR A 41 1.13 -0.46 -12.11
N VAL A 42 0.68 -0.30 -10.87
CA VAL A 42 1.32 0.56 -9.87
C VAL A 42 2.00 -0.31 -8.82
N LEU A 43 3.32 -0.18 -8.69
CA LEU A 43 4.11 -0.81 -7.63
C LEU A 43 4.56 0.28 -6.67
N THR A 44 4.14 0.19 -5.42
CA THR A 44 4.49 1.19 -4.41
C THR A 44 5.29 0.54 -3.28
N ILE A 45 6.43 1.13 -2.96
CA ILE A 45 7.19 0.82 -1.75
C ILE A 45 6.58 1.66 -0.64
N ALA A 46 5.85 1.02 0.26
CA ALA A 46 5.13 1.70 1.31
C ALA A 46 5.92 1.69 2.63
N HIS A 47 5.99 2.86 3.26
CA HIS A 47 6.47 3.07 4.63
C HIS A 47 5.32 3.29 5.61
N ARG A 48 4.08 3.47 5.11
CA ARG A 48 2.89 3.68 5.92
C ARG A 48 1.86 2.57 5.67
N LEU A 49 1.48 1.86 6.73
CA LEU A 49 0.47 0.80 6.63
C LEU A 49 -0.96 1.34 6.40
N ASP A 50 -1.17 2.64 6.57
CA ASP A 50 -2.43 3.32 6.25
C ASP A 50 -2.87 3.14 4.79
N THR A 51 -1.91 3.22 3.87
CA THR A 51 -2.15 3.37 2.43
C THR A 51 -2.14 2.03 1.70
N VAL A 52 -1.58 0.98 2.32
CA VAL A 52 -1.39 -0.36 1.74
C VAL A 52 -2.66 -1.21 1.74
N LEU A 53 -3.62 -0.95 2.63
CA LEU A 53 -4.85 -1.75 2.74
C LEU A 53 -5.76 -1.63 1.51
N ASP A 54 -5.60 -0.57 0.73
CA ASP A 54 -6.37 -0.31 -0.48
C ASP A 54 -5.66 -0.82 -1.76
N TYR A 55 -4.60 -1.63 -1.63
CA TYR A 55 -3.91 -2.25 -2.77
C TYR A 55 -4.50 -3.63 -3.10
N ASP A 56 -4.43 -4.02 -4.38
CA ASP A 56 -4.91 -5.32 -4.85
C ASP A 56 -4.13 -6.48 -4.22
N ARG A 57 -2.81 -6.30 -4.02
CA ARG A 57 -1.89 -7.28 -3.43
C ARG A 57 -0.78 -6.58 -2.65
N ILE A 58 -0.30 -7.26 -1.61
CA ILE A 58 0.81 -6.82 -0.77
C ILE A 58 1.94 -7.83 -0.87
N MET A 59 3.16 -7.34 -1.06
CA MET A 59 4.38 -8.13 -1.05
C MET A 59 5.21 -7.75 0.17
N VAL A 60 5.47 -8.72 1.05
CA VAL A 60 6.35 -8.52 2.21
C VAL A 60 7.72 -9.09 1.88
N LEU A 61 8.74 -8.25 1.99
CA LEU A 61 10.13 -8.66 1.88
C LEU A 61 10.76 -8.70 3.28
N ASP A 62 11.48 -9.79 3.57
CA ASP A 62 12.32 -9.91 4.75
C ASP A 62 13.70 -10.42 4.34
N GLN A 63 14.76 -9.76 4.82
CA GLN A 63 16.16 -10.10 4.50
C GLN A 63 16.48 -10.26 3.00
N GLY A 64 15.74 -9.57 2.13
CA GLY A 64 15.92 -9.65 0.67
C GLY A 64 15.15 -10.78 -0.01
N GLU A 65 14.34 -11.54 0.73
CA GLU A 65 13.48 -12.60 0.21
C GLU A 65 12.00 -12.19 0.28
N LEU A 66 11.21 -12.63 -0.70
CA LEU A 66 9.76 -12.47 -0.70
C LEU A 66 9.14 -13.54 0.20
N VAL A 67 8.70 -13.15 1.39
CA VAL A 67 8.18 -14.07 2.41
C VAL A 67 6.66 -14.19 2.39
N GLN A 68 5.94 -13.15 1.96
CA GLN A 68 4.49 -13.16 1.82
C GLN A 68 4.04 -12.38 0.58
N CYS A 69 3.03 -12.88 -0.13
CA CYS A 69 2.44 -12.21 -1.28
C CYS A 69 0.98 -12.64 -1.48
N ASP A 70 0.03 -11.81 -1.06
CA ASP A 70 -1.40 -12.06 -1.29
C ASP A 70 -2.22 -10.77 -1.17
N THR A 71 -3.55 -10.88 -1.27
CA THR A 71 -4.45 -9.74 -0.97
C THR A 71 -4.32 -9.33 0.51
N PRO A 72 -4.58 -8.06 0.85
CA PRO A 72 -4.57 -7.60 2.24
C PRO A 72 -5.45 -8.47 3.14
N GLU A 73 -6.67 -8.79 2.69
CA GLU A 73 -7.62 -9.60 3.46
C GLU A 73 -7.11 -11.02 3.71
N ALA A 74 -6.44 -11.64 2.73
CA ALA A 74 -5.89 -12.98 2.87
C ALA A 74 -4.72 -13.00 3.87
N LEU A 75 -3.80 -12.04 3.78
CA LEU A 75 -2.67 -11.92 4.70
C LEU A 75 -3.11 -11.62 6.14
N ILE A 76 -4.15 -10.80 6.31
CA ILE A 76 -4.71 -10.49 7.63
C ILE A 76 -5.49 -11.69 8.18
N GLY A 77 -6.27 -12.38 7.33
CA GLY A 77 -7.10 -13.51 7.70
C GLY A 77 -6.31 -14.73 8.19
N GLN A 78 -5.03 -14.83 7.84
CA GLN A 78 -4.11 -15.84 8.40
C GLN A 78 -3.94 -15.71 9.92
N GLY A 79 -4.14 -14.50 10.47
CA GLY A 79 -4.00 -14.23 11.91
C GLY A 79 -2.57 -14.38 12.44
N ASN A 80 -1.60 -14.52 11.55
CA ASN A 80 -0.17 -14.67 11.84
C ASN A 80 0.67 -14.16 10.65
N GLY A 81 1.98 -14.06 10.85
CA GLY A 81 2.93 -13.61 9.82
C GLY A 81 3.28 -12.13 9.92
N ILE A 82 4.36 -11.75 9.24
CA ILE A 82 5.01 -10.44 9.38
C ILE A 82 4.05 -9.30 9.04
N PHE A 83 3.23 -9.44 7.98
CA PHE A 83 2.23 -8.43 7.66
C PHE A 83 1.19 -8.21 8.77
N TYR A 84 0.67 -9.31 9.34
CA TYR A 84 -0.31 -9.24 10.41
C TYR A 84 0.28 -8.57 11.66
N GLU A 85 1.51 -8.96 12.04
CA GLU A 85 2.23 -8.38 13.17
C GLU A 85 2.46 -6.88 12.96
N MET A 86 2.90 -6.45 11.78
CA MET A 86 3.06 -5.03 11.43
C MET A 86 1.74 -4.24 11.58
N ILE A 87 0.60 -4.81 11.17
CA ILE A 87 -0.72 -4.18 11.30
C ILE A 87 -1.16 -4.05 12.76
N VAL A 88 -0.89 -5.07 13.58
CA VAL A 88 -1.22 -5.06 15.01
C VAL A 88 -0.34 -4.05 15.76
N GLU A 89 0.98 -4.07 15.53
CA GLU A 89 1.91 -3.14 16.15
C GLU A 89 1.68 -1.69 15.71
N GLY A 90 1.32 -1.48 14.45
CA GLY A 90 0.96 -0.16 13.91
C GLY A 90 -0.38 0.39 14.40
N GLY A 91 -1.16 -0.37 15.17
CA GLY A 91 -2.47 0.06 15.68
C GLY A 91 -3.56 0.11 14.61
N TYR A 92 -3.38 -0.56 13.47
CA TYR A 92 -4.36 -0.59 12.38
C TYR A 92 -5.41 -1.70 12.53
N ALA A 93 -5.29 -2.53 13.57
CA ALA A 93 -6.21 -3.63 13.86
C ALA A 93 -7.68 -3.19 14.01
N ASP A 94 -7.92 -1.97 14.50
CA ASP A 94 -9.29 -1.44 14.67
C ASP A 94 -9.99 -1.09 13.34
N ARG A 95 -9.24 -0.84 12.27
CA ARG A 95 -9.84 -0.65 10.93
C ARG A 95 -10.35 -1.95 10.33
N LEU A 96 -9.74 -3.07 10.69
CA LEU A 96 -10.17 -4.39 10.23
C LEU A 96 -11.56 -4.74 10.75
N LYS A 97 -11.92 -4.26 11.95
CA LYS A 97 -13.24 -4.48 12.57
C LYS A 97 -14.35 -3.58 12.01
N LYS A 98 -14.01 -2.50 11.29
CA LYS A 98 -14.98 -1.51 10.79
C LYS A 98 -15.59 -1.84 9.41
N ARG A 99 -15.20 -2.99 8.82
CA ARG A 99 -15.68 -3.44 7.50
C ARG A 99 -16.83 -4.46 7.56
N GLU A 100 -17.38 -4.75 8.74
CA GLU A 100 -18.63 -5.53 8.92
C GLU A 100 -19.89 -4.66 8.80
#